data_AF-A0A7C4FFX5-F1
#
_entry.id   AF-A0A7C4FFX5-F1
#
_cell.length_a   1.000
_cell.length_b   1.000
_cell.length_c   1.000
_cell.angle_alpha   90.00
_cell.angle_beta   90.00
_cell.angle_gamma   90.00
#
_symmetry.space_group_name_H-M   'P 1'
#
loop_
_entity.id
_entity.type
_entity.pdbx_description
1 polymer ?
#
loop_
_entity_poly.entity_id
_entity_poly.type
_entity_poly.pdbx_seq_one_letter_code
_entity_poly.pdbx_strand_id
1 'polypeptide(L)'
;MSAEIEVIKRKIDECIQELSRFKMFSPEARSAVEYLEEMKTMLGDLNKQKAQEIIKAFEEMSRRAQPYAAFIPKTMENAKFIKEWLEKKLPELPP
;
A
#
# COMPACT_ATOMS: atom_id res chain seq x y z
N MET A 1 -13.15 9.68 -8.65
CA MET A 1 -11.69 9.89 -8.67
C MET A 1 -11.14 10.47 -7.37
N SER A 2 -11.38 11.74 -7.00
CA SER A 2 -10.76 12.33 -5.78
C SER A 2 -11.20 11.64 -4.49
N ALA A 3 -12.50 11.34 -4.32
CA ALA A 3 -13.01 10.69 -3.11
C ALA A 3 -12.46 9.27 -2.91
N GLU A 4 -12.33 8.48 -3.98
CA GLU A 4 -11.77 7.12 -3.93
C GLU A 4 -10.29 7.16 -3.57
N ILE A 5 -9.52 8.07 -4.19
CA ILE A 5 -8.10 8.25 -3.89
C ILE A 5 -7.91 8.64 -2.41
N GLU A 6 -8.76 9.50 -1.86
CA GLU A 6 -8.69 9.85 -0.44
C GLU A 6 -9.01 8.66 0.48
N VAL A 7 -9.91 7.76 0.09
CA VAL A 7 -10.11 6.49 0.81
C VAL A 7 -8.85 5.62 0.78
N ILE A 8 -8.22 5.50 -0.39
CA ILE A 8 -6.98 4.72 -0.55
C ILE A 8 -5.85 5.30 0.28
N LYS A 9 -5.67 6.63 0.28
CA LYS A 9 -4.67 7.29 1.14
C LYS A 9 -4.90 7.01 2.62
N ARG A 10 -6.15 7.05 3.10
CA ARG A 10 -6.48 6.69 4.49
C ARG A 10 -6.15 5.23 4.79
N LYS A 11 -6.41 4.32 3.85
CA LYS A 11 -6.05 2.90 3.98
C LYS A 11 -4.55 2.68 4.08
N ILE A 12 -3.77 3.47 3.34
CA ILE A 12 -2.31 3.50 3.48
C ILE A 12 -1.89 4.06 4.85
N ASP A 13 -2.52 5.13 5.33
CA ASP A 13 -2.25 5.69 6.67
C ASP A 13 -2.51 4.68 7.79
N GLU A 14 -3.57 3.88 7.67
CA GLU A 14 -3.86 2.79 8.60
C GLU A 14 -2.75 1.72 8.60
N CYS A 15 -2.19 1.36 7.43
CA CYS A 15 -1.03 0.46 7.32
C CYS A 15 0.20 1.08 8.00
N ILE A 16 0.50 2.34 7.71
CA ILE A 16 1.64 3.07 8.29
C ILE A 16 1.51 3.11 9.81
N GLN A 17 0.32 3.40 10.35
CA GLN A 17 0.09 3.48 11.78
C GLN A 17 0.34 2.13 12.48
N GLU A 18 -0.10 1.02 11.87
CA GLU A 18 0.11 -0.32 12.41
C GLU A 18 1.60 -0.71 12.35
N LEU A 19 2.23 -0.57 11.19
CA LEU A 19 3.65 -0.91 10.98
C LEU A 19 4.61 -0.02 11.77
N SER A 20 4.25 1.25 12.00
CA SER A 20 5.04 2.19 12.78
C SER A 20 5.28 1.74 14.23
N ARG A 21 4.44 0.86 14.77
CA ARG A 21 4.65 0.24 16.09
C ARG A 21 5.89 -0.65 16.12
N PHE A 22 6.32 -1.13 14.95
CA PHE A 22 7.41 -2.08 14.79
C PHE A 22 8.69 -1.46 14.18
N LYS A 23 8.63 -0.22 13.67
CA LYS A 23 9.73 0.45 12.93
C LYS A 23 11.06 0.59 13.69
N MET A 24 11.02 0.56 15.02
CA MET A 24 12.21 0.69 15.86
C MET A 24 13.01 -0.60 15.92
N PHE A 25 12.36 -1.75 15.74
CA PHE A 25 12.96 -3.08 15.97
C PHE A 25 12.80 -4.05 14.79
N SER A 26 12.07 -3.66 13.74
CA SER A 26 12.04 -4.36 12.44
C SER A 26 12.45 -3.40 11.32
N PRO A 27 13.62 -3.63 10.69
CA PRO A 27 14.01 -2.94 9.48
C PRO A 27 12.98 -3.10 8.35
N GLU A 28 12.34 -4.26 8.27
CA GLU A 28 11.30 -4.55 7.28
C GLU A 28 10.07 -3.66 7.48
N ALA A 29 9.62 -3.48 8.73
CA ALA A 29 8.52 -2.58 9.04
C ALA A 29 8.87 -1.12 8.75
N ARG A 30 10.13 -0.71 8.99
CA ARG A 30 10.60 0.63 8.63
C ARG A 30 10.56 0.85 7.12
N SER A 31 11.17 -0.05 6.34
CA SER A 31 11.17 0.05 4.87
C SER A 31 9.77 -0.01 4.29
N ALA A 32 8.87 -0.81 4.88
CA ALA A 32 7.46 -0.85 4.45
C ALA A 32 6.74 0.49 4.72
N VAL A 33 7.00 1.15 5.85
CA VAL A 33 6.45 2.48 6.15
C VAL A 33 6.95 3.52 5.14
N GLU A 34 8.26 3.57 4.88
CA GLU A 34 8.85 4.51 3.91
C GLU A 34 8.23 4.31 2.52
N TYR A 35 8.08 3.06 2.10
CA TYR A 35 7.47 2.72 0.81
C TYR A 35 5.99 3.15 0.73
N LEU A 36 5.22 2.92 1.79
CA LEU A 36 3.82 3.34 1.87
C LEU A 36 3.66 4.87 1.79
N GLU A 37 4.59 5.64 2.39
CA GLU A 37 4.60 7.11 2.25
C GLU A 37 4.88 7.55 0.80
N GLU A 38 5.82 6.87 0.12
CA GLU A 38 6.10 7.12 -1.29
C GLU A 38 4.87 6.85 -2.17
N MET A 39 4.18 5.72 -1.95
CA MET A 39 2.95 5.36 -2.66
C MET A 39 1.87 6.43 -2.52
N LYS A 40 1.68 7.00 -1.32
CA LYS A 40 0.71 8.09 -1.11
C LYS A 40 1.00 9.30 -2.00
N THR A 41 2.26 9.57 -2.26
CA THR A 41 2.70 10.64 -3.17
C THR A 41 2.39 10.28 -4.62
N MET A 42 2.67 9.05 -5.04
CA MET A 42 2.39 8.57 -6.40
C MET A 42 0.90 8.60 -6.76
N LEU A 43 0.00 8.39 -5.79
CA LEU A 43 -1.46 8.48 -6.00
C LEU A 43 -1.95 9.86 -6.44
N GLY A 44 -1.16 10.93 -6.22
CA GLY A 44 -1.51 12.28 -6.66
C GLY A 44 -1.44 12.48 -8.18
N ASP A 45 -0.66 11.65 -8.88
CA ASP A 45 -0.47 11.67 -10.32
C ASP A 45 -0.38 10.23 -10.83
N LEU A 46 -1.49 9.51 -10.70
CA LEU A 46 -1.56 8.07 -10.97
C LEU A 46 -1.69 7.81 -12.48
N ASN A 47 -0.75 7.04 -13.03
CA ASN A 47 -0.78 6.51 -14.39
C ASN A 47 -0.61 4.98 -14.38
N LYS A 48 -0.67 4.34 -15.54
CA LYS A 48 -0.55 2.87 -15.65
C LYS A 48 0.77 2.34 -15.10
N GLN A 49 1.88 2.99 -15.43
CA GLN A 49 3.20 2.57 -14.95
C GLN A 49 3.27 2.60 -13.41
N LYS A 50 2.92 3.74 -12.80
CA LYS A 50 2.92 3.91 -11.34
C LYS A 50 1.96 2.92 -10.68
N ALA A 51 0.76 2.73 -11.23
CA ALA A 51 -0.18 1.75 -10.69
C ALA A 51 0.37 0.31 -10.72
N GLN A 52 1.07 -0.09 -11.79
CA GLN A 52 1.71 -1.40 -11.88
C GLN A 52 2.86 -1.55 -10.87
N GLU A 53 3.69 -0.52 -10.71
CA GLU A 53 4.77 -0.50 -9.70
C GLU A 53 4.19 -0.67 -8.28
N ILE A 54 3.14 0.08 -7.98
CA ILE A 54 2.43 0.06 -6.69
C ILE A 54 1.79 -1.33 -6.45
N ILE A 55 1.15 -1.93 -7.45
CA ILE A 55 0.59 -3.29 -7.37
C ILE A 55 1.69 -4.31 -7.03
N LYS A 56 2.79 -4.31 -7.78
CA LYS A 56 3.90 -5.26 -7.60
C LYS A 56 4.47 -5.17 -6.19
N ALA A 57 4.65 -3.96 -5.68
CA ALA A 57 5.17 -3.79 -4.34
C ALA A 57 4.21 -4.24 -3.25
N PHE A 58 2.90 -4.03 -3.41
CA PHE A 58 1.90 -4.60 -2.49
C PHE A 58 1.92 -6.13 -2.50
N GLU A 59 2.11 -6.78 -3.65
CA GLU A 59 2.27 -8.24 -3.71
C GLU A 59 3.52 -8.71 -2.97
N GLU A 60 4.66 -8.07 -3.22
CA GLU A 60 5.91 -8.42 -2.57
C GLU A 60 5.84 -8.20 -1.06
N MET A 61 5.28 -7.07 -0.62
CA MET A 61 5.09 -6.74 0.78
C MET A 61 4.15 -7.75 1.44
N SER A 62 2.99 -8.05 0.84
CA SER A 62 2.03 -9.02 1.39
C SER A 62 2.67 -10.41 1.53
N ARG A 63 3.45 -10.85 0.53
CA ARG A 63 4.16 -12.13 0.58
C ARG A 63 5.18 -12.18 1.72
N ARG A 64 5.96 -11.10 1.91
CA ARG A 64 6.96 -11.02 3.01
C ARG A 64 6.29 -10.87 4.38
N ALA A 65 5.13 -10.21 4.43
CA ALA A 65 4.34 -9.97 5.63
C ALA A 65 3.52 -11.19 6.07
N GLN A 66 3.31 -12.19 5.19
CA GLN A 66 2.48 -13.36 5.47
C GLN A 66 2.79 -14.07 6.80
N PRO A 67 4.07 -14.30 7.21
CA PRO A 67 4.39 -14.92 8.49
C PRO A 67 3.98 -14.08 9.70
N TYR A 68 3.82 -12.77 9.50
CA TYR A 68 3.50 -11.78 10.52
C TYR A 68 2.02 -11.35 10.48
N ALA A 69 1.20 -11.95 9.61
CA ALA A 69 -0.17 -11.50 9.33
C ALA A 69 -1.04 -11.37 10.59
N ALA A 70 -0.82 -12.22 11.61
CA ALA A 70 -1.53 -12.15 12.89
C ALA A 70 -1.19 -10.89 13.72
N PHE A 71 0.00 -10.30 13.53
CA PHE A 71 0.47 -9.10 14.23
C PHE A 71 0.13 -7.80 13.50
N ILE A 72 -0.09 -7.89 12.18
CA ILE A 72 -0.40 -6.76 11.30
C ILE A 72 -1.68 -7.00 10.46
N PRO A 73 -2.80 -7.38 11.09
CA PRO A 73 -4.00 -7.78 10.37
C PRO A 73 -4.60 -6.66 9.52
N LYS A 74 -4.54 -5.40 9.98
CA LYS A 74 -5.07 -4.27 9.20
C LYS A 74 -4.24 -4.02 7.95
N THR A 75 -2.92 -4.12 8.08
CA THR A 75 -2.00 -3.98 6.95
C THR A 75 -2.29 -5.03 5.88
N MET A 76 -2.53 -6.29 6.28
CA MET A 76 -2.86 -7.36 5.33
C MET A 76 -4.19 -7.12 4.61
N GLU A 77 -5.23 -6.70 5.35
CA GLU A 77 -6.55 -6.38 4.79
C GLU A 77 -6.47 -5.18 3.82
N ASN A 78 -5.86 -4.09 4.26
CA ASN A 78 -5.76 -2.87 3.48
C ASN A 78 -4.84 -3.05 2.26
N ALA A 79 -3.74 -3.79 2.39
CA ALA A 79 -2.87 -4.12 1.25
C ALA A 79 -3.64 -4.83 0.14
N LYS A 80 -4.45 -5.83 0.51
CA LYS A 80 -5.34 -6.53 -0.43
C LYS A 80 -6.35 -5.57 -1.06
N PHE A 81 -7.03 -4.75 -0.25
CA PHE A 81 -8.01 -3.78 -0.74
C PHE A 81 -7.42 -2.79 -1.74
N ILE A 82 -6.26 -2.21 -1.42
CA ILE A 82 -5.59 -1.22 -2.27
C ILE A 82 -5.15 -1.87 -3.58
N LYS A 83 -4.58 -3.08 -3.52
CA LYS A 83 -4.21 -3.84 -4.71
C LYS A 83 -5.40 -4.09 -5.63
N GLU A 84 -6.49 -4.63 -5.11
CA GLU A 84 -7.70 -4.91 -5.88
C GLU A 84 -8.29 -3.63 -6.50
N TRP A 85 -8.22 -2.50 -5.79
CA TRP A 85 -8.65 -1.21 -6.32
C TRP A 85 -7.75 -0.75 -7.48
N LEU A 86 -6.43 -0.86 -7.35
CA LEU A 86 -5.48 -0.51 -8.43
C LEU A 86 -5.68 -1.39 -9.67
N GLU A 87 -5.85 -2.70 -9.49
CA GLU A 87 -6.10 -3.64 -10.60
C GLU A 87 -7.37 -3.27 -11.37
N LYS A 88 -8.44 -2.88 -10.66
CA LYS A 88 -9.69 -2.39 -11.27
C LYS A 88 -9.53 -1.04 -11.95
N LYS A 89 -8.70 -0.15 -11.41
CA LYS A 89 -8.45 1.17 -11.99
C LYS A 89 -7.50 1.16 -13.18
N LEU A 90 -6.61 0.18 -13.28
CA LEU A 90 -5.61 0.06 -14.33
C LEU A 90 -6.11 0.34 -15.77
N PRO A 91 -7.26 -0.20 -16.24
CA PRO A 91 -7.75 0.08 -17.59
C PRO A 91 -8.21 1.53 -17.81
N GLU A 92 -8.60 2.24 -16.74
CA GLU A 92 -9.09 3.62 -16.77
C GLU A 92 -7.96 4.65 -16.72
N LEU A 93 -6.74 4.24 -16.35
CA LEU A 93 -5.62 5.15 -16.14
C LEU A 93 -4.98 5.60 -17.46
N PRO A 94 -4.42 6.83 -17.49
CA PRO A 94 -3.59 7.25 -18.60
C PRO A 94 -2.35 6.35 -18.71
N PRO A 95 -1.78 6.21 -19.93
CA PRO A 95 -0.50 5.53 -20.15
C PRO A 95 0.58 5.95 -19.15
#